data_AF-A0AAV6U2W0-F1
#
_entry.id   AF-A0AAV6U2W0-F1
#
_cell.length_a   1.000
_cell.length_b   1.000
_cell.length_c   1.000
_cell.angle_alpha   90.00
_cell.angle_beta   90.00
_cell.angle_gamma   90.00
#
_symmetry.space_group_name_H-M   'P 1'
#
loop_
_entity.id
_entity.type
_entity.pdbx_description
1 polymer ?
#
loop_
_entity_poly.entity_id
_entity_poly.type
_entity_poly.pdbx_seq_one_letter_code
_entity_poly.pdbx_strand_id
1 'polypeptide(L)'
;MRKVLDKVRYISLTTDGWTSINDESFIATTVHFIDEDGDLKSLLLGCSRFEASHISVNLGEDLKSKLQLWGLEGKVVCVTTDNASNNVRAIAQCRFRQMGCFAHSLNLIVKSCLQLEDVKKVISKIKRTVMFFKQSTVALQRLKENQKHMQMPKLKLKKDVETRWNSTYDMVDRFVKNKKNQSLQHWFGSFGIGTN
;
A
#
# COMPACT_ATOMS: atom_id res chain seq x y z
N MET A 1 -9.69 14.22 25.59
CA MET A 1 -8.99 13.10 24.90
C MET A 1 -8.28 12.18 25.89
N ARG A 2 -7.32 12.65 26.72
CA ARG A 2 -6.66 11.81 27.75
C ARG A 2 -7.60 11.08 28.72
N LYS A 3 -8.60 11.78 29.27
CA LYS A 3 -9.55 11.23 30.26
C LYS A 3 -10.29 9.95 29.82
N VAL A 4 -10.49 9.77 28.51
CA VAL A 4 -11.17 8.56 28.00
C VAL A 4 -10.27 7.34 28.17
N LEU A 5 -8.96 7.49 27.95
CA LEU A 5 -7.99 6.40 28.05
C LEU A 5 -7.71 5.99 29.50
N ASP A 6 -8.00 6.84 30.48
CA ASP A 6 -7.79 6.53 31.90
C ASP A 6 -8.64 5.35 32.35
N LYS A 7 -9.90 5.30 31.90
CA LYS A 7 -10.87 4.25 32.21
C LYS A 7 -10.67 2.95 31.42
N VAL A 8 -9.94 3.02 30.31
CA VAL A 8 -9.69 1.87 29.45
C VAL A 8 -8.66 0.96 30.12
N ARG A 9 -8.98 -0.33 30.24
CA ARG A 9 -8.09 -1.33 30.86
C ARG A 9 -7.07 -1.92 29.88
N TYR A 10 -7.48 -2.12 28.64
CA TYR A 10 -6.70 -2.78 27.61
C TYR A 10 -6.72 -1.98 26.32
N ILE A 11 -5.56 -1.85 25.70
CA ILE A 11 -5.41 -1.17 24.41
C ILE A 11 -4.62 -2.03 23.43
N SER A 12 -4.86 -1.80 22.15
CA SER A 12 -3.96 -2.23 21.08
C SER A 12 -3.43 -1.00 20.36
N LEU A 13 -2.27 -1.16 19.72
CA LEU A 13 -1.63 -0.08 18.99
C LEU A 13 -1.48 -0.46 17.52
N THR A 14 -1.50 0.53 16.64
CA THR A 14 -0.92 0.43 15.31
C THR A 14 0.23 1.43 15.20
N THR A 15 1.31 1.02 14.55
CA THR A 15 2.41 1.91 14.18
C THR A 15 2.61 1.82 12.68
N ASP A 16 2.75 2.97 12.04
CA ASP A 16 3.02 3.05 10.61
C ASP A 16 4.11 4.09 10.37
N GLY A 17 5.03 3.74 9.48
CA GLY A 17 6.18 4.55 9.12
C GLY A 17 6.24 4.72 7.61
N TRP A 18 6.39 5.95 7.14
CA TRP A 18 6.49 6.23 5.71
C TRP A 18 7.48 7.34 5.43
N THR A 19 7.93 7.39 4.19
CA THR A 19 8.69 8.52 3.64
C THR A 19 7.76 9.39 2.82
N SER A 20 7.75 10.69 3.10
CA SER A 20 6.96 11.68 2.39
C SER A 20 7.50 11.92 0.97
N ILE A 21 6.74 12.66 0.17
CA ILE A 21 7.20 13.09 -1.17
C ILE A 21 8.39 14.07 -1.14
N ASN A 22 8.69 14.63 0.03
CA ASN A 22 9.83 15.52 0.26
C ASN A 22 11.03 14.76 0.86
N ASP A 23 11.04 13.42 0.76
CA ASP A 23 12.07 12.53 1.31
C ASP A 23 12.21 12.61 2.84
N GLU A 24 11.17 13.06 3.53
CA GLU A 24 11.15 13.17 4.98
C GLU A 24 10.44 11.95 5.58
N SER A 25 11.05 11.34 6.58
CA SER A 25 10.43 10.20 7.24
C SER A 25 9.50 10.62 8.37
N PHE A 26 8.39 9.90 8.51
CA PHE A 26 7.38 10.08 9.55
C PHE A 26 7.06 8.75 10.20
N ILE A 27 6.65 8.82 11.47
CA ILE A 27 6.06 7.71 12.19
C ILE A 27 4.78 8.17 12.89
N ALA A 28 3.74 7.36 12.79
CA ALA A 28 2.49 7.55 13.50
C ALA A 28 2.22 6.38 14.45
N THR A 29 1.64 6.69 15.61
CA THR A 29 1.16 5.69 16.56
C THR A 29 -0.30 5.97 16.87
N THR A 30 -1.17 5.00 16.63
CA THR A 30 -2.61 5.10 16.94
C THR A 30 -2.95 4.07 18.00
N VAL A 31 -3.73 4.49 18.99
CA VAL A 31 -4.29 3.59 20.00
C VAL A 31 -5.70 3.18 19.61
N HIS A 32 -6.04 1.92 19.85
CA HIS A 32 -7.37 1.36 19.64
C HIS A 32 -7.86 0.68 20.91
N PHE A 33 -9.13 0.90 21.25
CA PHE A 33 -9.76 0.36 22.44
C PHE A 33 -11.27 0.24 22.25
N ILE A 34 -11.91 -0.55 23.12
CA ILE A 34 -13.36 -0.62 23.25
C ILE A 34 -13.78 0.32 24.38
N ASP A 35 -14.75 1.19 24.16
CA ASP A 35 -15.27 2.09 25.19
C ASP A 35 -16.35 1.44 26.06
N GLU A 36 -16.99 2.24 26.93
CA GLU A 36 -18.03 1.77 27.86
C GLU A 36 -19.30 1.28 27.14
N ASP A 37 -19.53 1.76 25.90
CA ASP A 37 -20.69 1.40 25.07
C ASP A 37 -20.43 0.16 24.20
N GLY A 38 -19.21 -0.41 24.26
CA GLY A 38 -18.82 -1.56 23.44
C GLY A 38 -18.32 -1.20 22.04
N ASP A 39 -18.12 0.08 21.76
CA ASP A 39 -17.69 0.55 20.45
C ASP A 39 -16.16 0.58 20.31
N LEU A 40 -15.67 0.19 19.13
CA LEU A 40 -14.27 0.39 18.76
C LEU A 40 -13.98 1.88 18.55
N LYS A 41 -13.09 2.44 19.36
CA LYS A 41 -12.56 3.80 19.20
C LYS A 41 -11.07 3.75 18.85
N SER A 42 -10.65 4.75 18.09
CA SER A 42 -9.25 4.92 17.68
C SER A 42 -8.81 6.37 17.90
N LEU A 43 -7.63 6.57 18.48
CA LEU A 43 -7.06 7.91 18.72
C LEU A 43 -5.60 7.95 18.29
N LEU A 44 -5.21 8.99 17.54
CA LEU A 44 -3.82 9.21 17.19
C LEU A 44 -3.06 9.71 18.43
N LEU A 45 -2.09 8.93 18.91
CA LEU A 45 -1.23 9.33 20.04
C LEU A 45 -0.15 10.32 19.61
N GLY A 46 0.29 10.22 18.35
CA GLY A 46 1.24 11.15 17.77
C GLY A 46 1.60 10.77 16.33
N CYS A 47 1.91 11.78 15.54
CA CYS A 47 2.50 11.66 14.21
C CYS A 47 3.60 12.72 14.13
N SER A 48 4.84 12.28 13.99
CA SER A 48 6.01 13.17 14.01
C SER A 48 7.01 12.75 12.95
N ARG A 49 7.85 13.71 12.55
CA ARG A 49 9.05 13.39 11.77
C ARG A 49 9.89 12.40 12.56
N PHE A 50 10.45 11.43 11.86
CA PHE A 50 11.36 10.44 12.42
C PHE A 50 12.76 10.72 11.86
N GLU A 51 13.52 11.52 12.61
CA GLU A 51 14.83 12.01 12.18
C GLU A 51 15.97 11.00 12.46
N ALA A 52 15.69 10.00 13.28
CA ALA A 52 16.63 8.94 13.59
C ALA A 52 16.64 7.84 12.52
N SER A 53 17.69 7.03 12.50
CA SER A 53 17.74 5.83 11.65
C SER A 53 16.60 4.88 12.00
N HIS A 54 15.96 4.29 10.99
CA HIS A 54 14.86 3.30 11.11
C HIS A 54 15.33 1.93 11.59
N ILE A 55 16.11 1.90 12.67
CA ILE A 55 16.57 0.70 13.34
C ILE A 55 15.66 0.37 14.52
N SER A 56 15.64 -0.90 14.92
CA SER A 56 14.70 -1.39 15.92
C SER A 56 14.77 -0.66 17.27
N VAL A 57 15.97 -0.22 17.68
CA VAL A 57 16.20 0.49 18.95
C VAL A 57 15.45 1.83 18.96
N ASN A 58 15.69 2.66 17.94
CA ASN A 58 15.08 3.99 17.84
C ASN A 58 13.55 3.92 17.73
N LEU A 59 13.03 2.94 16.97
CA LEU A 59 11.59 2.71 16.83
C LEU A 59 10.96 2.30 18.17
N GLY A 60 11.65 1.46 18.94
CA GLY A 60 11.20 1.04 20.26
C GLY A 60 11.22 2.18 21.28
N GLU A 61 12.25 3.03 21.27
CA GLU A 61 12.35 4.22 22.12
C GLU A 61 11.27 5.25 21.81
N ASP A 62 11.01 5.50 20.52
CA ASP A 62 9.92 6.38 20.07
C ASP A 62 8.56 5.89 20.57
N LEU A 63 8.27 4.59 20.41
CA LEU A 63 7.03 4.00 20.92
C LEU A 63 6.92 4.12 22.46
N LYS A 64 8.00 3.79 23.18
CA LYS A 64 8.02 3.87 24.65
C LYS A 64 7.81 5.30 25.16
N SER A 65 8.49 6.27 24.57
CA SER A 65 8.35 7.69 24.94
C SER A 65 6.93 8.19 24.73
N LYS A 66 6.29 7.81 23.61
CA LYS A 66 4.87 8.10 23.37
C LYS A 66 3.99 7.43 24.44
N LEU A 67 4.18 6.15 24.72
CA LEU A 67 3.35 5.48 25.74
C LEU A 67 3.52 6.10 27.12
N GLN A 68 4.74 6.46 27.51
CA GLN A 68 5.04 7.14 28.77
C GLN A 68 4.41 8.52 28.86
N LEU A 69 4.47 9.30 27.79
CA LEU A 69 3.83 10.61 27.73
C LEU A 69 2.31 10.52 27.97
N TRP A 70 1.70 9.39 27.59
CA TRP A 70 0.26 9.15 27.72
C TRP A 70 -0.12 8.26 28.91
N GLY A 71 0.84 7.69 29.65
CA GLY A 71 0.61 6.79 30.80
C GLY A 71 -0.06 5.47 30.41
N LEU A 72 0.36 4.87 29.30
CA LEU A 72 -0.30 3.71 28.67
C LEU A 72 0.49 2.40 28.70
N GLU A 73 1.73 2.40 29.21
CA GLU A 73 2.67 1.28 29.11
C GLU A 73 2.10 -0.04 29.65
N GLY A 74 1.36 0.02 30.77
CA GLY A 74 0.77 -1.14 31.43
C GLY A 74 -0.54 -1.64 30.81
N LYS A 75 -1.04 -0.99 29.75
CA LYS A 75 -2.35 -1.29 29.13
C LYS A 75 -2.23 -2.01 27.79
N VAL A 76 -1.03 -2.04 27.20
CA VAL A 76 -0.79 -2.54 25.83
C VAL A 76 -0.90 -4.06 25.77
N VAL A 77 -1.87 -4.57 25.03
CA VAL A 77 -2.05 -6.01 24.76
C VAL A 77 -1.25 -6.45 23.54
N CYS A 78 -1.28 -5.64 22.48
CA CYS A 78 -0.53 -5.91 21.25
C CYS A 78 -0.24 -4.64 20.45
N VAL A 79 0.72 -4.76 19.53
CA VAL A 79 1.11 -3.72 18.59
C VAL A 79 1.11 -4.28 17.17
N THR A 80 0.35 -3.65 16.28
CA THR A 80 0.26 -4.02 14.87
C THR A 80 1.21 -3.18 14.02
N THR A 81 2.03 -3.83 13.20
CA THR A 81 3.02 -3.18 12.31
C THR A 81 3.05 -3.84 10.93
N ASP A 82 3.70 -3.22 9.94
CA ASP A 82 3.81 -3.67 8.54
C ASP A 82 4.70 -4.91 8.30
N ASN A 83 5.05 -5.67 9.34
CA ASN A 83 5.96 -6.83 9.30
C ASN A 83 7.41 -6.54 8.87
N ALA A 84 7.83 -5.27 8.73
CA ALA A 84 9.24 -4.96 8.52
C ALA A 84 10.09 -5.52 9.68
N SER A 85 11.26 -6.09 9.36
CA SER A 85 12.12 -6.77 10.34
C SER A 85 12.51 -5.87 11.52
N ASN A 86 12.78 -4.59 11.26
CA ASN A 86 13.10 -3.60 12.29
C ASN A 86 11.89 -3.33 13.20
N ASN A 87 10.68 -3.25 12.65
CA ASN A 87 9.45 -3.10 13.44
C ASN A 87 9.22 -4.32 14.32
N VAL A 88 9.31 -5.54 13.77
CA VAL A 88 9.14 -6.78 14.55
C VAL A 88 10.14 -6.83 15.71
N ARG A 89 11.41 -6.52 15.44
CA ARG A 89 12.46 -6.48 16.46
C ARG A 89 12.23 -5.39 17.50
N ALA A 90 11.76 -4.21 17.09
CA ALA A 90 11.47 -3.09 18.00
C ALA A 90 10.38 -3.47 19.01
N ILE A 91 9.27 -4.04 18.52
CA ILE A 91 8.16 -4.47 19.38
C ILE A 91 8.59 -5.58 20.34
N ALA A 92 9.41 -6.53 19.86
CA ALA A 92 9.98 -7.57 20.71
C ALA A 92 10.91 -6.99 21.80
N GLN A 93 11.75 -5.99 21.47
CA GLN A 93 12.60 -5.28 22.44
C GLN A 93 11.79 -4.50 23.48
N CYS A 94 10.60 -4.01 23.11
CA CYS A 94 9.64 -3.42 24.03
C CYS A 94 8.87 -4.43 24.87
N ARG A 95 9.06 -5.75 24.64
CA ARG A 95 8.35 -6.85 25.31
C ARG A 95 6.83 -6.82 25.09
N PHE A 96 6.39 -6.28 23.95
CA PHE A 96 4.99 -6.34 23.54
C PHE A 96 4.76 -7.49 22.55
N ARG A 97 3.52 -7.96 22.48
CA ARG A 97 3.10 -8.89 21.43
C ARG A 97 2.97 -8.14 20.11
N GLN A 98 3.72 -8.55 19.09
CA GLN A 98 3.54 -8.03 17.73
C GLN A 98 2.41 -8.78 17.02
N MET A 99 1.61 -8.04 16.25
CA MET A 99 0.69 -8.57 15.27
C MET A 99 1.04 -8.03 13.89
N GLY A 100 1.07 -8.90 12.89
CA GLY A 100 1.34 -8.47 11.53
C GLY A 100 0.16 -7.77 10.89
N CYS A 101 0.44 -6.73 10.11
CA CYS A 101 -0.56 -6.06 9.29
C CYS A 101 -1.11 -7.03 8.24
N PHE A 102 -2.38 -7.42 8.38
CA PHE A 102 -3.05 -8.32 7.45
C PHE A 102 -3.04 -7.81 6.01
N ALA A 103 -3.26 -6.50 5.82
CA ALA A 103 -3.27 -5.88 4.51
C ALA A 103 -1.87 -5.94 3.84
N HIS A 104 -0.81 -5.77 4.62
CA HIS A 104 0.56 -5.94 4.13
C HIS A 104 0.83 -7.40 3.76
N SER A 105 0.43 -8.36 4.61
CA SER A 105 0.56 -9.79 4.31
C SER A 105 -0.17 -10.18 3.01
N LEU A 106 -1.39 -9.68 2.81
CA LEU A 106 -2.14 -9.90 1.57
C LEU A 106 -1.41 -9.31 0.35
N ASN A 107 -0.87 -8.10 0.47
CA ASN A 107 -0.07 -7.47 -0.58
C ASN A 107 1.20 -8.29 -0.91
N LEU A 108 1.88 -8.86 0.09
CA LEU A 108 3.01 -9.76 -0.14
C LEU A 108 2.60 -11.03 -0.91
N ILE A 109 1.48 -11.65 -0.53
CA ILE A 109 0.94 -12.81 -1.25
C ILE A 109 0.67 -12.46 -2.72
N VAL A 110 0.00 -11.34 -2.97
CA VAL A 110 -0.27 -10.88 -4.34
C VAL A 110 1.03 -10.63 -5.11
N LYS A 111 2.02 -9.97 -4.49
CA LYS A 111 3.34 -9.74 -5.11
C LYS A 111 4.03 -11.06 -5.47
N SER A 112 3.98 -12.07 -4.61
CA SER A 112 4.52 -13.40 -4.88
C SER A 112 3.79 -14.06 -6.07
N CYS A 113 2.46 -13.98 -6.12
CA CYS A 113 1.69 -14.49 -7.26
C CYS A 113 2.04 -13.78 -8.58
N LEU A 114 2.31 -12.46 -8.54
CA LEU A 114 2.72 -11.69 -9.72
C LEU A 114 4.12 -12.08 -10.24
N GLN A 115 4.96 -12.73 -9.44
CA GLN A 115 6.28 -13.23 -9.85
C GLN A 115 6.24 -14.62 -10.48
N LEU A 116 5.09 -15.33 -10.45
CA LEU A 116 4.93 -16.59 -11.16
C LEU A 116 5.24 -16.39 -12.64
N GLU A 117 6.05 -17.27 -13.22
CA GLU A 117 6.67 -17.09 -14.54
C GLU A 117 5.64 -16.72 -15.63
N ASP A 118 4.52 -17.45 -15.69
CA ASP A 118 3.48 -17.21 -16.70
C ASP A 118 2.73 -15.89 -16.47
N VAL A 119 2.45 -15.54 -15.22
CA VAL A 119 1.84 -14.26 -14.85
C VAL A 119 2.78 -13.11 -15.20
N LYS A 120 4.05 -13.23 -14.83
CA LYS A 120 5.10 -12.24 -15.07
C LYS A 120 5.32 -11.99 -16.56
N LYS A 121 5.27 -13.02 -17.40
CA LYS A 121 5.33 -12.90 -18.87
C LYS A 121 4.17 -12.05 -19.41
N VAL A 122 2.94 -12.33 -18.97
CA VAL A 122 1.73 -11.58 -19.38
C VAL A 122 1.81 -10.12 -18.91
N ILE A 123 2.12 -9.89 -17.63
CA ILE A 123 2.28 -8.55 -17.07
C ILE A 123 3.36 -7.76 -17.81
N SER A 124 4.48 -8.40 -18.16
CA SER A 124 5.57 -7.76 -18.91
C SER A 124 5.15 -7.36 -20.33
N LYS A 125 4.37 -8.20 -21.02
CA LYS A 125 3.77 -7.85 -22.32
C LYS A 125 2.87 -6.62 -22.20
N ILE A 126 1.97 -6.60 -21.22
CA ILE A 126 1.07 -5.47 -20.96
C ILE A 126 1.85 -4.20 -20.64
N LYS A 127 2.86 -4.29 -19.76
CA LYS A 127 3.75 -3.16 -19.41
C LYS A 127 4.38 -2.55 -20.65
N ARG A 128 4.96 -3.37 -21.55
CA ARG A 128 5.57 -2.89 -22.80
C ARG A 128 4.59 -2.14 -23.67
N THR A 129 3.38 -2.68 -23.86
CA THR A 129 2.36 -1.99 -24.66
C THR A 129 1.92 -0.67 -24.03
N VAL A 130 1.68 -0.66 -22.72
CA VAL A 130 1.32 0.57 -22.01
C VAL A 130 2.43 1.62 -22.13
N MET A 131 3.69 1.23 -21.99
CA MET A 131 4.84 2.14 -22.15
C MET A 131 4.92 2.71 -23.55
N PHE A 132 4.72 1.89 -24.59
CA PHE A 132 4.69 2.35 -25.97
C PHE A 132 3.67 3.48 -26.19
N PHE A 133 2.42 3.31 -25.74
CA PHE A 133 1.39 4.34 -25.85
C PHE A 133 1.66 5.58 -24.97
N LYS A 134 2.44 5.44 -23.89
CA LYS A 134 2.83 6.57 -23.04
C LYS A 134 3.98 7.39 -23.64
N GLN A 135 4.82 6.77 -24.45
CA GLN A 135 6.01 7.39 -25.06
C GLN A 135 5.74 7.95 -26.47
N SER A 136 4.72 7.45 -27.18
CA SER A 136 4.36 7.92 -28.53
C SER A 136 3.12 8.81 -28.52
N THR A 137 3.29 10.09 -28.84
CA THR A 137 2.19 11.05 -29.01
C THR A 137 1.26 10.64 -30.15
N VAL A 138 1.83 10.13 -31.26
CA VAL A 138 1.08 9.63 -32.42
C VAL A 138 0.22 8.42 -32.04
N ALA A 139 0.78 7.45 -31.33
CA ALA A 139 0.02 6.28 -30.89
C ALA A 139 -1.09 6.64 -29.91
N LEU A 140 -0.81 7.56 -28.98
CA LEU A 140 -1.82 8.04 -28.03
C LEU A 140 -2.94 8.79 -28.73
N GLN A 141 -2.62 9.57 -29.76
CA GLN A 141 -3.61 10.28 -30.56
C GLN A 141 -4.53 9.31 -31.31
N ARG A 142 -3.94 8.32 -32.00
CA ARG A 142 -4.69 7.24 -32.67
C ARG A 142 -5.59 6.47 -31.69
N LEU A 143 -5.10 6.17 -30.48
CA LEU A 143 -5.92 5.53 -29.45
C LEU A 143 -7.15 6.37 -29.08
N LYS A 144 -6.98 7.70 -28.91
CA LYS A 144 -8.10 8.61 -28.60
C LYS A 144 -9.09 8.72 -29.76
N GLU A 145 -8.60 8.78 -31.00
CA GLU A 145 -9.44 8.82 -32.20
C GLU A 145 -10.29 7.56 -32.31
N ASN A 146 -9.66 6.39 -32.17
CA ASN A 146 -10.38 5.11 -32.16
C ASN A 146 -11.44 5.05 -31.06
N GLN A 147 -11.12 5.49 -29.84
CA GLN A 147 -12.10 5.59 -28.75
C GLN A 147 -13.30 6.49 -29.13
N LYS A 148 -13.04 7.63 -29.81
CA LYS A 148 -14.09 8.55 -30.26
C LYS A 148 -14.96 7.93 -31.36
N HIS A 149 -14.36 7.31 -32.37
CA HIS A 149 -15.08 6.65 -33.47
C HIS A 149 -16.03 5.56 -32.95
N MET A 150 -15.65 4.88 -31.87
CA MET A 150 -16.45 3.82 -31.25
C MET A 150 -17.33 4.30 -30.10
N GLN A 151 -17.50 5.61 -29.93
CA GLN A 151 -18.34 6.22 -28.90
C GLN A 151 -18.00 5.73 -27.47
N MET A 152 -16.73 5.39 -27.23
CA MET A 152 -16.26 4.92 -25.94
C MET A 152 -15.84 6.09 -25.04
N PRO A 153 -15.91 5.91 -23.71
CA PRO A 153 -15.26 6.82 -22.78
C PRO A 153 -13.76 6.92 -23.09
N LYS A 154 -13.19 8.12 -22.96
CA LYS A 154 -11.74 8.35 -23.12
C LYS A 154 -10.98 7.69 -21.96
N LEU A 155 -10.57 6.44 -22.14
CA LEU A 155 -9.89 5.65 -21.12
C LEU A 155 -8.37 5.73 -21.27
N LYS A 156 -7.74 6.70 -20.60
CA LYS A 156 -6.26 6.80 -20.53
C LYS A 156 -5.67 5.54 -19.91
N LEU A 157 -4.62 4.98 -20.53
CA LEU A 157 -3.85 3.85 -19.98
C LEU A 157 -3.16 4.25 -18.67
N LYS A 158 -3.10 3.31 -17.71
CA LYS A 158 -2.45 3.48 -16.40
C LYS A 158 -1.10 2.75 -16.41
N LYS A 159 -0.05 3.37 -15.86
CA LYS A 159 1.28 2.76 -15.71
C LYS A 159 1.33 2.03 -14.36
N ASP A 160 1.98 0.88 -14.33
CA ASP A 160 2.31 0.19 -13.09
C ASP A 160 3.39 0.96 -12.29
N VAL A 161 3.20 1.06 -10.98
CA VAL A 161 4.05 1.79 -10.02
C VAL A 161 4.28 0.89 -8.82
N GLU A 162 5.43 0.24 -8.77
CA GLU A 162 5.72 -0.84 -7.81
C GLU A 162 5.47 -0.50 -6.33
N THR A 163 5.64 0.77 -5.96
CA THR A 163 5.40 1.28 -4.60
C THR A 163 3.92 1.45 -4.25
N ARG A 164 2.99 1.37 -5.22
CA ARG A 164 1.54 1.49 -5.02
C ARG A 164 0.86 0.13 -5.18
N TRP A 165 0.33 -0.42 -4.11
CA TRP A 165 -0.16 -1.82 -4.05
C TRP A 165 -1.08 -2.24 -5.22
N ASN A 166 -1.98 -1.35 -5.65
CA ASN A 166 -2.98 -1.67 -6.66
C ASN A 166 -2.58 -1.32 -8.10
N SER A 167 -1.37 -0.79 -8.35
CA SER A 167 -1.02 -0.25 -9.67
C SER A 167 -0.99 -1.31 -10.78
N THR A 168 -0.59 -2.53 -10.46
CA THR A 168 -0.54 -3.62 -11.45
C THR A 168 -1.96 -4.00 -11.87
N TYR A 169 -2.87 -4.17 -10.90
CA TYR A 169 -4.29 -4.40 -11.16
C TYR A 169 -4.88 -3.27 -12.01
N ASP A 170 -4.64 -2.02 -11.62
CA ASP A 170 -5.12 -0.82 -12.31
C ASP A 170 -4.64 -0.75 -13.78
N MET A 171 -3.38 -1.12 -14.03
CA MET A 171 -2.82 -1.22 -15.38
C MET A 171 -3.52 -2.30 -16.19
N VAL A 172 -3.67 -3.50 -15.63
CA VAL A 172 -4.28 -4.65 -16.31
C VAL A 172 -5.76 -4.40 -16.60
N ASP A 173 -6.54 -3.95 -15.61
CA ASP A 173 -7.95 -3.60 -15.78
C ASP A 173 -8.13 -2.56 -16.87
N ARG A 174 -7.31 -1.49 -16.84
CA ARG A 174 -7.36 -0.44 -17.85
C ARG A 174 -6.96 -0.95 -19.23
N PHE A 175 -5.96 -1.82 -19.31
CA PHE A 175 -5.54 -2.45 -20.54
C PHE A 175 -6.66 -3.33 -21.12
N VAL A 176 -7.28 -4.18 -20.31
CA VAL A 176 -8.38 -5.07 -20.74
C VAL A 176 -9.60 -4.26 -21.21
N LYS A 177 -9.97 -3.18 -20.51
CA LYS A 177 -11.04 -2.27 -20.94
C LYS A 177 -10.75 -1.61 -22.28
N ASN A 178 -9.48 -1.34 -22.59
CA ASN A 178 -9.06 -0.88 -23.92
C ASN A 178 -8.98 -2.03 -24.95
N LYS A 179 -8.61 -3.25 -24.53
CA LYS A 179 -8.43 -4.44 -25.41
C LYS A 179 -9.73 -5.12 -25.83
N LYS A 180 -10.80 -5.08 -25.04
CA LYS A 180 -12.15 -5.62 -25.40
C LYS A 180 -12.73 -5.00 -26.69
N ASN A 181 -12.02 -4.04 -27.27
CA ASN A 181 -12.22 -3.44 -28.56
C ASN A 181 -11.61 -4.31 -29.69
N GLN A 182 -12.45 -4.94 -30.53
CA GLN A 182 -12.03 -5.83 -31.62
C GLN A 182 -11.06 -5.18 -32.63
N SER A 183 -11.05 -3.86 -32.78
CA SER A 183 -10.18 -3.15 -33.74
C SER A 183 -8.70 -3.07 -33.33
N LEU A 184 -8.35 -3.34 -32.06
CA LEU A 184 -6.96 -3.35 -31.61
C LEU A 184 -6.32 -4.74 -31.65
N GLN A 185 -7.06 -5.81 -31.98
CA GLN A 185 -6.52 -7.17 -32.05
C GLN A 185 -5.41 -7.29 -33.10
N HIS A 186 -5.56 -6.67 -34.28
CA HIS A 186 -4.51 -6.58 -35.28
C HIS A 186 -3.25 -5.88 -34.73
N TRP A 187 -3.42 -4.83 -33.92
CA TRP A 187 -2.32 -4.07 -33.34
C TRP A 187 -1.59 -4.84 -32.22
N PHE A 188 -2.33 -5.56 -31.38
CA PHE A 188 -1.74 -6.47 -30.39
C PHE A 188 -1.04 -7.67 -31.04
N GLY A 189 -1.55 -8.13 -32.20
CA GLY A 189 -0.89 -9.12 -33.06
C GLY A 189 0.49 -8.67 -33.53
N SER A 190 0.65 -7.41 -33.96
CA SER A 190 1.94 -6.85 -34.38
C SER A 190 3.00 -6.70 -33.26
N PHE A 191 2.60 -6.84 -31.98
CA PHE A 191 3.52 -6.90 -30.83
C PHE A 191 3.62 -8.29 -30.19
N GLY A 192 3.13 -9.35 -30.85
CA GLY A 192 3.18 -10.73 -30.33
C GLY A 192 2.28 -10.98 -29.11
N ILE A 193 1.19 -10.21 -28.98
CA ILE A 193 0.14 -10.34 -27.96
C ILE A 193 -1.15 -10.78 -28.66
N GLY A 194 -1.04 -11.78 -29.54
CA GLY A 194 -2.17 -12.54 -30.06
C GLY A 194 -2.62 -13.56 -29.03
N THR A 195 -3.93 -13.66 -28.82
CA THR A 195 -4.57 -14.81 -28.18
C THR A 195 -4.56 -15.96 -29.18
N ASN A 196 -4.15 -17.16 -28.75
CA ASN A 196 -4.74 -18.36 -29.33
C ASN A 196 -6.24 -18.34 -29.06
#